data_AF-A0A399FWW8-F1
#
_entry.id   AF-A0A399FWW8-F1
#
_cell.length_a   1.000
_cell.length_b   1.000
_cell.length_c   1.000
_cell.angle_alpha   90.00
_cell.angle_beta   90.00
_cell.angle_gamma   90.00
#
_symmetry.space_group_name_H-M   'P 1'
#
loop_
_entity.id
_entity.type
_entity.pdbx_description
1 polymer ?
#
loop_
_entity_poly.entity_id
_entity_poly.type
_entity_poly.pdbx_seq_one_letter_code
_entity_poly.pdbx_strand_id
1 'polypeptide(L)'
;MPTARDKKPRVSELPKVAASVQSELKYLRSLMEETVSAHLIKRQAQIESIVLAISERESAEEEDWLKDIRIMQRSLRSLKVQPEKGRFRDIKKMTALISNLRRIMEKW
;
A
#
# COMPACT_ATOMS: atom_id res chain seq x y z
N MET A 1 -13.58 -51.65 14.10
CA MET A 1 -13.09 -50.47 14.84
C MET A 1 -13.70 -49.22 14.23
N PRO A 2 -14.56 -48.45 14.94
CA PRO A 2 -14.87 -47.08 14.55
C PRO A 2 -14.00 -46.13 15.39
N THR A 3 -13.44 -45.06 14.84
CA THR A 3 -13.92 -43.68 15.00
C THR A 3 -12.83 -42.79 14.37
N ALA A 4 -13.11 -41.75 13.60
CA ALA A 4 -13.84 -40.57 14.00
C ALA A 4 -14.63 -39.99 12.82
N ARG A 5 -15.95 -39.87 12.99
CA ARG A 5 -16.76 -39.00 12.15
C ARG A 5 -16.56 -37.57 12.65
N ASP A 6 -16.20 -36.66 11.76
CA ASP A 6 -16.33 -35.22 11.95
C ASP A 6 -17.70 -34.92 12.55
N LYS A 7 -17.73 -34.51 13.82
CA LYS A 7 -18.95 -34.13 14.50
C LYS A 7 -19.38 -32.78 13.95
N LYS A 8 -20.36 -32.78 13.05
CA LYS A 8 -21.08 -31.56 12.63
C LYS A 8 -21.58 -30.83 13.90
N PRO A 9 -21.39 -29.50 13.99
CA PRO A 9 -21.80 -28.74 15.18
C PRO A 9 -23.29 -28.90 15.42
N ARG A 10 -23.68 -29.01 16.69
CA ARG A 10 -25.10 -29.13 17.05
C ARG A 10 -25.81 -27.82 16.70
N VAL A 11 -27.06 -27.88 16.23
CA VAL A 11 -27.85 -26.69 15.80
C VAL A 11 -27.88 -25.58 16.88
N SER A 12 -27.80 -25.96 18.16
CA SER A 12 -27.73 -25.05 19.31
C SER A 12 -26.42 -24.28 19.46
N GLU A 13 -25.34 -24.71 18.81
CA GLU A 13 -24.02 -24.05 18.85
C GLU A 13 -23.84 -23.05 17.71
N LEU A 14 -24.66 -23.14 16.66
CA LEU A 14 -24.63 -22.25 15.49
C LEU A 14 -24.65 -20.76 15.87
N PRO A 15 -25.45 -20.27 16.84
CA PRO A 15 -25.45 -18.86 17.20
C PRO A 15 -24.13 -18.41 17.84
N LYS A 16 -23.50 -19.28 18.64
CA LYS A 16 -22.21 -18.99 19.29
C LYS A 16 -21.06 -19.00 18.26
N VAL A 17 -21.07 -19.98 17.36
CA VAL A 17 -20.10 -20.06 16.26
C VAL A 17 -20.26 -18.86 15.32
N ALA A 18 -21.50 -18.47 14.98
CA ALA A 18 -21.77 -17.29 14.16
C ALA A 18 -21.31 -15.98 14.83
N ALA A 19 -21.55 -15.83 16.14
CA ALA A 19 -21.07 -14.68 16.91
C ALA A 19 -19.53 -14.61 16.95
N SER A 20 -18.86 -15.76 17.11
CA SER A 20 -17.38 -15.85 17.04
C SER A 20 -16.87 -15.38 15.69
N VAL A 21 -17.39 -15.95 14.59
CA VAL A 21 -17.02 -15.56 13.22
C VAL A 21 -17.29 -14.07 12.97
N GLN A 22 -18.40 -13.53 13.46
CA GLN A 22 -18.69 -12.10 13.33
C GLN A 22 -17.68 -11.24 14.08
N SER A 23 -17.25 -11.65 15.28
CA SER A 23 -16.22 -10.94 16.03
C SER A 23 -14.86 -10.99 15.34
N GLU A 24 -14.48 -12.15 14.78
CA GLU A 24 -13.26 -12.34 14.02
C GLU A 24 -13.25 -11.52 12.73
N LEU A 25 -14.37 -11.46 12.00
CA LEU A 25 -14.51 -10.62 10.81
C LEU A 25 -14.43 -9.12 11.14
N LYS A 26 -14.99 -8.68 12.28
CA LYS A 26 -14.85 -7.29 12.75
C LYS A 26 -13.39 -6.98 13.10
N TYR A 27 -12.70 -7.91 13.75
CA TYR A 27 -11.28 -7.76 14.05
C TYR A 27 -10.44 -7.71 12.78
N LEU A 28 -10.67 -8.61 11.82
CA LEU A 28 -10.01 -8.60 10.51
C LEU A 28 -10.22 -7.26 9.80
N ARG A 29 -11.44 -6.72 9.84
CA ARG A 29 -11.72 -5.39 9.30
C ARG A 29 -10.89 -4.30 9.98
N SER A 30 -10.81 -4.28 11.31
CA SER A 30 -9.97 -3.32 12.06
C SER A 30 -8.51 -3.43 11.62
N LEU A 31 -7.97 -4.65 11.56
CA LEU A 31 -6.60 -4.89 11.11
C LEU A 31 -6.36 -4.39 9.67
N MET A 32 -7.32 -4.61 8.77
CA MET A 32 -7.23 -4.11 7.40
C MET A 32 -7.20 -2.57 7.37
N GLU A 33 -8.07 -1.92 8.13
CA GLU A 33 -8.15 -0.46 8.21
C GLU A 33 -6.85 0.15 8.79
N GLU A 34 -6.32 -0.43 9.87
CA GLU A 34 -5.05 -0.03 10.48
C GLU A 34 -3.87 -0.22 9.50
N THR A 35 -3.81 -1.37 8.84
CA THR A 35 -2.74 -1.69 7.89
C THR A 35 -2.76 -0.75 6.69
N VAL A 36 -3.95 -0.47 6.13
CA VAL A 36 -4.10 0.49 5.02
C VAL A 36 -3.70 1.89 5.46
N SER A 37 -4.12 2.33 6.65
CA SER A 37 -3.80 3.65 7.18
C SER A 37 -2.30 3.82 7.40
N ALA A 38 -1.64 2.86 8.05
CA ALA A 38 -0.19 2.88 8.25
C ALA A 38 0.57 2.87 6.91
N HIS A 39 0.09 2.09 5.94
CA HIS A 39 0.68 2.07 4.61
C HIS A 39 0.52 3.42 3.89
N LEU A 40 -0.66 4.04 3.97
CA LEU A 40 -0.94 5.34 3.36
C LEU A 40 -0.02 6.42 3.94
N ILE A 41 0.04 6.53 5.28
CA ILE A 41 0.88 7.50 5.99
C ILE A 41 2.35 7.35 5.56
N LYS A 42 2.86 6.10 5.52
CA LYS A 42 4.22 5.83 5.08
C LYS A 42 4.48 6.30 3.64
N ARG A 43 3.51 6.12 2.73
CA ARG A 43 3.66 6.55 1.33
C ARG A 43 3.56 8.05 1.17
N GLN A 44 2.69 8.73 1.93
CA GLN A 44 2.61 10.18 1.96
C GLN A 44 3.91 10.81 2.44
N ALA A 45 4.47 10.33 3.56
CA ALA A 45 5.75 10.80 4.08
C ALA A 45 6.91 10.63 3.06
N GLN A 46 6.89 9.54 2.28
CA GLN A 46 7.88 9.34 1.20
C GLN A 46 7.72 10.33 0.06
N ILE A 47 6.48 10.65 -0.33
CA ILE A 47 6.21 11.65 -1.36
C ILE A 47 6.66 13.03 -0.86
N GLU A 48 6.30 13.40 0.37
CA GLU A 48 6.70 14.67 0.99
C GLU A 48 8.22 14.82 1.05
N SER A 49 8.93 13.77 1.47
CA SER A 49 10.41 13.76 1.47
C SER A 49 10.99 13.97 0.07
N ILE A 50 10.42 13.36 -0.97
CA ILE A 50 10.85 13.58 -2.36
C ILE A 50 10.58 15.03 -2.79
N VAL A 51 9.40 15.57 -2.46
CA VAL A 51 9.04 16.96 -2.79
C VAL A 51 10.01 17.93 -2.13
N LEU A 52 10.27 17.77 -0.83
CA LEU A 52 11.22 18.61 -0.08
C LEU A 52 12.62 18.55 -0.71
N ALA A 53 13.13 17.36 -1.00
CA ALA A 53 14.46 17.21 -1.57
C ALA A 53 14.59 17.82 -2.99
N ILE A 54 13.51 17.85 -3.77
CA ILE A 54 13.48 18.58 -5.05
C ILE A 54 13.44 20.09 -4.80
N SER A 55 12.63 20.55 -3.85
CA SER A 55 12.47 21.97 -3.53
C SER A 55 13.71 22.60 -2.90
N GLU A 56 14.47 21.87 -2.07
CA GLU A 56 15.70 22.35 -1.46
C GLU A 56 16.84 22.49 -2.48
N ARG A 57 16.76 21.78 -3.61
CA ARG A 57 17.66 21.91 -4.77
C ARG A 57 17.12 22.95 -5.76
N GLU A 58 17.05 24.22 -5.35
CA GLU A 58 16.61 25.36 -6.18
C GLU A 58 17.57 25.69 -7.35
N SER A 59 18.83 25.24 -7.29
CA SER A 59 19.90 25.63 -8.22
C SER A 59 20.80 24.45 -8.55
N ALA A 60 20.30 23.50 -9.33
CA ALA A 60 21.13 22.40 -9.81
C ALA A 60 21.55 22.66 -11.26
N GLU A 61 22.69 23.33 -11.41
CA GLU A 61 23.44 23.44 -12.67
C GLU A 61 24.03 22.07 -13.12
N GLU A 62 23.81 21.01 -12.33
CA GLU A 62 24.25 19.65 -12.62
C GLU A 62 23.36 18.99 -13.69
N GLU A 63 23.92 18.74 -14.87
CA GLU A 63 23.25 18.09 -16.01
C GLU A 63 22.66 16.71 -15.62
N ASP A 64 23.35 15.97 -14.76
CA ASP A 64 22.91 14.66 -14.27
C ASP A 64 21.65 14.76 -13.39
N TRP A 65 21.53 15.79 -12.56
CA TRP A 65 20.33 16.05 -11.77
C TRP A 65 19.13 16.37 -12.68
N LEU A 66 19.33 17.24 -13.66
CA LEU A 66 18.26 17.62 -14.60
C LEU A 66 17.77 16.40 -15.40
N LYS A 67 18.69 15.51 -15.77
CA LYS A 67 18.38 14.22 -16.42
C LYS A 67 17.54 13.33 -15.51
N ASP A 68 17.93 13.19 -14.25
CA ASP A 68 17.19 12.39 -13.26
C ASP A 68 15.79 12.95 -12.99
N ILE A 69 15.64 14.27 -12.84
CA ILE A 69 14.32 14.94 -12.72
C ILE A 69 13.44 14.68 -13.95
N ARG A 70 14.00 14.75 -15.17
CA ARG A 70 13.27 14.43 -16.40
C ARG A 70 12.81 12.96 -16.43
N ILE A 71 13.63 12.03 -15.92
CA ILE A 71 13.25 10.62 -15.80
C ILE A 71 12.10 10.44 -14.79
N MET A 72 12.20 11.10 -13.63
CA MET A 72 11.15 11.11 -12.61
C MET A 72 9.83 11.66 -13.18
N GLN A 73 9.89 12.79 -13.89
CA GLN A 73 8.72 13.42 -14.52
C GLN A 73 8.05 12.51 -15.56
N ARG A 74 8.83 11.85 -16.43
CA ARG A 74 8.28 10.88 -17.40
C ARG A 74 7.59 9.71 -16.69
N SER A 75 8.22 9.19 -15.64
CA SER A 75 7.70 8.07 -14.87
C SER A 75 6.36 8.42 -14.21
N LEU A 76 6.27 9.61 -13.61
CA LEU A 76 5.02 10.15 -13.04
C LEU A 76 3.94 10.32 -14.11
N ARG A 77 4.25 10.93 -15.26
CA ARG A 77 3.29 11.13 -16.37
C ARG A 77 2.81 9.82 -17.00
N SER A 78 3.65 8.77 -16.96
CA SER A 78 3.30 7.45 -17.50
C SER A 78 2.39 6.63 -16.57
N LEU A 79 2.19 7.07 -15.32
CA LEU A 79 1.40 6.35 -14.35
C LEU A 79 -0.08 6.35 -14.75
N LYS A 80 -0.57 5.18 -15.17
CA LYS A 80 -1.99 4.93 -15.44
C LYS A 80 -2.58 4.04 -14.34
N VAL A 81 -3.41 4.64 -13.51
CA VAL A 81 -4.15 3.99 -12.41
C VAL A 81 -5.64 4.29 -12.51
N GLN A 82 -6.49 3.39 -12.03
CA GLN A 82 -7.94 3.60 -11.91
C GLN A 82 -8.35 3.44 -10.44
N PRO A 83 -8.18 4.50 -9.61
CA PRO A 83 -8.36 4.42 -8.15
C PRO A 83 -9.76 3.93 -7.76
N GLU A 84 -10.79 4.39 -8.45
CA GLU A 84 -12.20 4.02 -8.24
C GLU A 84 -12.48 2.52 -8.33
N LYS A 85 -11.61 1.75 -9.00
CA LYS A 85 -11.78 0.30 -9.16
C LYS A 85 -11.09 -0.51 -8.06
N GLY A 86 -10.45 0.14 -7.07
CA GLY A 86 -9.82 -0.53 -5.92
C GLY A 86 -8.77 -1.57 -6.32
N ARG A 87 -8.13 -1.43 -7.48
CA ARG A 87 -7.27 -2.48 -8.04
C ARG A 87 -5.98 -2.58 -7.25
N PHE A 88 -5.74 -3.72 -6.60
CA PHE A 88 -4.47 -4.02 -5.92
C PHE A 88 -3.25 -3.80 -6.83
N ARG A 89 -3.39 -4.12 -8.13
CA ARG A 89 -2.34 -3.87 -9.13
C ARG A 89 -1.96 -2.40 -9.23
N ASP A 90 -2.92 -1.48 -9.11
CA ASP A 90 -2.66 -0.04 -9.19
C ASP A 90 -1.98 0.47 -7.93
N ILE A 91 -2.36 -0.03 -6.75
CA ILE A 91 -1.64 0.21 -5.48
C ILE A 91 -0.18 -0.25 -5.60
N LYS A 92 0.05 -1.44 -6.17
CA LYS A 92 1.40 -1.96 -6.39
C LYS A 92 2.21 -1.08 -7.35
N LYS A 93 1.60 -0.56 -8.42
CA LYS A 93 2.27 0.38 -9.35
C LYS A 93 2.66 1.68 -8.65
N MET A 94 1.75 2.28 -7.89
CA MET A 94 2.04 3.52 -7.13
C MET A 94 3.18 3.29 -6.13
N THR A 95 3.12 2.19 -5.39
CA THR A 95 4.16 1.78 -4.44
C THR A 95 5.53 1.60 -5.13
N ALA A 96 5.56 0.93 -6.27
CA ALA A 96 6.79 0.71 -7.04
C ALA A 96 7.36 2.03 -7.56
N LEU A 97 6.50 2.92 -8.07
CA LEU A 97 6.90 4.24 -8.54
C LEU A 97 7.51 5.07 -7.42
N ILE A 98 6.85 5.20 -6.26
CA ILE A 98 7.37 5.95 -5.10
C ILE A 98 8.74 5.40 -4.68
N SER A 99 8.89 4.08 -4.65
CA SER A 99 10.16 3.44 -4.29
C SER A 99 11.27 3.74 -5.30
N ASN A 100 10.96 3.77 -6.60
CA ASN A 100 11.90 4.13 -7.66
C ASN A 100 12.30 5.61 -7.59
N LEU A 101 11.34 6.52 -7.40
CA LEU A 101 11.60 7.95 -7.26
C LEU A 101 12.50 8.23 -6.06
N ARG A 102 12.22 7.58 -4.92
CA ARG A 102 13.08 7.68 -3.73
C ARG A 102 14.51 7.21 -4.00
N ARG A 103 14.71 6.12 -4.74
CA ARG A 103 16.06 5.64 -5.10
C ARG A 103 16.82 6.60 -6.01
N ILE A 104 16.12 7.37 -6.84
CA ILE A 104 16.75 8.41 -7.65
C ILE A 104 17.21 9.54 -6.71
N MET A 105 16.35 9.94 -5.76
CA MET A 105 16.69 10.96 -4.77
C MET A 105 17.82 10.54 -3.83
N GLU A 106 17.90 9.28 -3.39
CA GLU A 106 18.97 8.79 -2.51
C GLU A 106 20.37 8.82 -3.13
N LYS A 107 20.49 9.09 -4.44
CA LYS A 107 21.78 9.30 -5.11
C LYS A 107 22.33 10.71 -4.93
N TRP A 108 21.50 11.65 -4.49
CA TRP A 108 21.76 13.08 -4.41
C TRP A 108 21.62 13.58 -2.98
#